data_AF-A0AA86W3S9-F1
#
_entry.id   AF-A0AA86W3S9-F1
#
_cell.length_a   1.000
_cell.length_b   1.000
_cell.length_c   1.000
_cell.angle_alpha   90.00
_cell.angle_beta   90.00
_cell.angle_gamma   90.00
#
_symmetry.space_group_name_H-M   'P 1'
#
loop_
_entity.id
_entity.type
_entity.pdbx_description
1 polymer ?
#
loop_
_entity_poly.entity_id
_entity_poly.type
_entity_poly.pdbx_seq_one_letter_code
_entity_poly.pdbx_strand_id
1 'polypeptide(L)'
;MDIEQRQSELIDHFIQRASAASDAAALASVLVEATSHPSLFAFSEILALPNLLQLEATENSAYLDMLRLFAHGTWSDYKSNADRLPQLIPDQMLKLKQLTVLTLAETYKVLPYDQLMQDLDVTNVRELEDFLINECMYAGIVRGKLDQLRRCFEVQFAAGRDLRPDHLGNMIQTLSNWLSTSESLLVSIQEKIKWADAMSEIDKKHRKDVEEKVEEVKKSIFKPYSTGEVTHCKQADVDFRGHEEICSESGGVMDYEEDRSRPKSLTWILYALKCLKCEAASNFLKIVVDKGAHGMSSLVACLTFSRHVSTEDISFCRQAYLIDIALVCHTTKRDRNNGKKRGKTC
;
A
#
# COMPACT_ATOMS: atom_id res chain seq x y z
N MET A 1 -12.77 8.09 9.89
CA MET A 1 -13.49 7.13 9.03
C MET A 1 -14.96 7.37 9.32
N ASP A 2 -15.43 8.56 8.96
CA ASP A 2 -16.57 9.18 9.66
C ASP A 2 -17.90 8.82 8.99
N ILE A 3 -17.84 8.32 7.76
CA ILE A 3 -19.00 7.88 6.98
C ILE A 3 -19.46 6.50 7.45
N GLU A 4 -18.54 5.55 7.63
CA GLU A 4 -18.86 4.19 8.09
C GLU A 4 -19.46 4.20 9.50
N GLN A 5 -18.93 5.02 10.41
CA GLN A 5 -19.45 5.13 11.77
C GLN A 5 -20.88 5.72 11.80
N ARG A 6 -21.14 6.77 11.00
CA ARG A 6 -22.48 7.35 10.85
C ARG A 6 -23.46 6.39 10.19
N GLN A 7 -22.99 5.56 9.25
CA GLN A 7 -23.82 4.54 8.62
C GLN A 7 -24.27 3.48 9.63
N SER A 8 -23.37 3.01 10.51
CA SER A 8 -23.71 2.03 11.54
C SER A 8 -24.86 2.50 12.44
N GLU A 9 -24.81 3.75 12.92
CA GLU A 9 -25.88 4.32 13.78
C GLU A 9 -27.23 4.38 13.05
N LEU A 10 -27.22 4.72 11.76
CA LEU A 10 -28.43 4.77 10.93
C LEU A 10 -28.99 3.37 10.68
N ILE A 11 -28.13 2.39 10.37
CA ILE A 11 -28.51 1.00 10.18
C ILE A 11 -29.20 0.48 11.45
N ASP A 12 -28.60 0.69 12.62
CA ASP A 12 -29.18 0.27 13.90
C ASP A 12 -30.55 0.92 14.15
N HIS A 13 -30.68 2.22 13.86
CA HIS A 13 -31.95 2.93 13.97
C HIS A 13 -33.04 2.35 13.06
N PHE A 14 -32.72 2.06 11.79
CA PHE A 14 -33.69 1.48 10.86
C PHE A 14 -34.01 0.02 11.20
N ILE A 15 -33.05 -0.74 11.71
CA ILE A 15 -33.28 -2.09 12.24
C ILE A 15 -34.25 -2.08 13.43
N GLN A 16 -34.06 -1.15 14.38
CA GLN A 16 -34.96 -1.01 15.52
C GLN A 16 -36.38 -0.62 15.08
N ARG A 17 -36.52 0.30 14.12
CA ARG A 17 -37.85 0.66 13.60
C ARG A 17 -38.50 -0.47 12.81
N ALA A 18 -37.76 -1.17 11.96
CA ALA A 18 -38.27 -2.31 11.21
C ALA A 18 -38.62 -3.51 12.12
N SER A 19 -37.87 -3.71 13.21
CA SER A 19 -38.18 -4.75 14.19
C SER A 19 -39.41 -4.43 15.05
N ALA A 20 -39.65 -3.16 15.36
CA ALA A 20 -40.80 -2.69 16.13
C ALA A 20 -42.08 -2.55 15.29
N ALA A 21 -41.96 -2.48 13.96
CA ALA A 21 -43.11 -2.40 13.06
C ALA A 21 -43.93 -3.70 13.13
N SER A 22 -45.22 -3.56 13.44
CA SER A 22 -46.14 -4.69 13.65
C SER A 22 -46.95 -5.03 12.39
N ASP A 23 -46.98 -4.12 11.42
CA ASP A 23 -47.81 -4.17 10.23
C ASP A 23 -47.00 -4.00 8.94
N ALA A 24 -47.45 -4.66 7.87
CA ALA A 24 -46.79 -4.63 6.56
C ALA A 24 -46.75 -3.22 5.94
N ALA A 25 -47.67 -2.32 6.32
CA ALA A 25 -47.70 -0.94 5.84
C ALA A 25 -46.63 -0.08 6.52
N ALA A 26 -46.50 -0.15 7.85
CA ALA A 26 -45.40 0.53 8.56
C ALA A 26 -44.02 -0.01 8.16
N LEU A 27 -43.90 -1.32 7.88
CA LEU A 27 -42.67 -1.87 7.32
C LEU A 27 -42.34 -1.25 5.96
N ALA A 28 -43.32 -1.17 5.05
CA ALA A 28 -43.13 -0.54 3.75
C ALA A 28 -42.73 0.94 3.88
N SER A 29 -43.32 1.69 4.81
CA SER A 29 -42.91 3.09 5.04
C SER A 29 -41.48 3.21 5.56
N VAL A 30 -41.05 2.32 6.46
CA VAL A 30 -39.65 2.27 6.93
C VAL A 30 -38.69 1.96 5.79
N LEU A 31 -39.06 1.06 4.86
CA LEU A 31 -38.23 0.75 3.68
C LEU A 31 -38.12 1.95 2.74
N VAL A 32 -39.21 2.68 2.50
CA VAL A 32 -39.19 3.90 1.68
C VAL A 32 -38.30 4.97 2.34
N GLU A 33 -38.40 5.16 3.65
CA GLU A 33 -37.54 6.08 4.39
C GLU A 33 -36.05 5.67 4.32
N ALA A 34 -35.74 4.40 4.54
CA ALA A 34 -34.37 3.89 4.50
C ALA A 34 -33.75 4.04 3.10
N THR A 35 -34.47 3.65 2.06
CA THR A 35 -34.03 3.77 0.67
C THR A 35 -33.91 5.22 0.20
N SER A 36 -34.60 6.17 0.84
CA SER A 36 -34.48 7.61 0.53
C SER A 36 -33.42 8.34 1.35
N HIS A 37 -32.94 7.76 2.46
CA HIS A 37 -32.05 8.47 3.40
C HIS A 37 -30.65 8.77 2.80
N PRO A 38 -30.21 10.03 2.66
CA PRO A 38 -29.04 10.39 1.84
C PRO A 38 -27.71 9.76 2.28
N SER A 39 -27.56 9.43 3.57
CA SER A 39 -26.33 8.87 4.12
C SER A 39 -26.31 7.34 4.23
N LEU A 40 -27.41 6.65 3.89
CA LEU A 40 -27.53 5.20 4.03
C LEU A 40 -27.35 4.50 2.68
N PHE A 41 -26.28 3.70 2.57
CA PHE A 41 -25.89 2.99 1.35
C PHE A 41 -25.76 1.45 1.52
N ALA A 42 -25.88 0.95 2.75
CA ALA A 42 -25.87 -0.47 3.08
C ALA A 42 -27.25 -0.92 3.55
N PHE A 43 -27.73 -2.03 3.02
CA PHE A 43 -29.09 -2.54 3.20
C PHE A 43 -29.13 -4.02 3.55
N SER A 44 -28.00 -4.74 3.54
CA SER A 44 -27.92 -6.18 3.80
C SER A 44 -28.49 -6.56 5.17
N GLU A 45 -28.17 -5.78 6.20
CA GLU A 45 -28.60 -6.01 7.58
C GLU A 45 -30.11 -5.79 7.73
N ILE A 46 -30.65 -4.78 7.04
CA ILE A 46 -32.09 -4.53 7.00
C ILE A 46 -32.77 -5.69 6.26
N LEU A 47 -32.23 -6.11 5.12
CA LEU A 47 -32.74 -7.21 4.30
C LEU A 47 -32.73 -8.56 5.04
N ALA A 48 -31.78 -8.77 5.96
CA ALA A 48 -31.66 -9.99 6.75
C ALA A 48 -32.70 -10.11 7.87
N LEU A 49 -33.55 -9.10 8.10
CA LEU A 49 -34.55 -9.12 9.15
C LEU A 49 -35.66 -10.14 8.85
N PRO A 50 -36.00 -11.04 9.79
CA PRO A 50 -37.05 -12.03 9.58
C PRO A 50 -38.44 -11.41 9.43
N ASN A 51 -38.65 -10.20 9.97
CA ASN A 51 -39.91 -9.46 9.84
C ASN A 51 -40.24 -9.14 8.37
N LEU A 52 -39.24 -9.03 7.50
CA LEU A 52 -39.45 -8.77 6.08
C LEU A 52 -40.06 -9.96 5.33
N LEU A 53 -39.98 -11.18 5.88
CA LEU A 53 -40.69 -12.34 5.31
C LEU A 53 -42.22 -12.15 5.35
N GLN A 54 -42.72 -11.32 6.27
CA GLN A 54 -44.14 -10.98 6.33
C GLN A 54 -44.60 -10.17 5.12
N LEU A 55 -43.68 -9.43 4.47
CA LEU A 55 -43.97 -8.66 3.27
C LEU A 55 -44.13 -9.55 2.03
N GLU A 56 -43.43 -10.69 1.95
CA GLU A 56 -43.53 -11.62 0.82
C GLU A 56 -44.94 -12.20 0.65
N ALA A 57 -45.68 -12.34 1.75
CA ALA A 57 -47.05 -12.86 1.75
C ALA A 57 -48.13 -11.80 1.44
N THR A 58 -47.72 -10.53 1.26
CA THR A 58 -48.65 -9.39 1.10
C THR A 58 -48.50 -8.70 -0.25
N GLU A 59 -49.41 -7.79 -0.56
CA GLU A 59 -49.36 -6.91 -1.74
C GLU A 59 -48.11 -5.99 -1.75
N ASN A 60 -47.40 -5.88 -0.63
CA ASN A 60 -46.19 -5.07 -0.48
C ASN A 60 -44.89 -5.82 -0.86
N SER A 61 -44.98 -7.02 -1.44
CA SER A 61 -43.82 -7.80 -1.89
C SER A 61 -42.90 -7.02 -2.84
N ALA A 62 -43.47 -6.09 -3.64
CA ALA A 62 -42.70 -5.21 -4.52
C ALA A 62 -41.70 -4.29 -3.78
N TYR A 63 -41.96 -3.92 -2.52
CA TYR A 63 -41.01 -3.14 -1.70
C TYR A 63 -39.81 -3.96 -1.23
N LEU A 64 -39.99 -5.28 -1.06
CA LEU A 64 -38.88 -6.18 -0.76
C LEU A 64 -37.96 -6.32 -1.98
N ASP A 65 -38.55 -6.46 -3.17
CA ASP A 65 -37.80 -6.51 -4.42
C ASP A 65 -37.11 -5.16 -4.71
N MET A 66 -37.72 -4.03 -4.34
CA MET A 66 -37.05 -2.74 -4.31
C MET A 66 -35.83 -2.77 -3.38
N LEU A 67 -35.95 -3.24 -2.14
CA LEU A 67 -34.81 -3.30 -1.23
C LEU A 67 -33.68 -4.20 -1.77
N ARG A 68 -34.02 -5.34 -2.37
CA ARG A 68 -33.06 -6.24 -3.03
C ARG A 68 -32.34 -5.56 -4.20
N LEU A 69 -33.06 -4.75 -4.98
CA LEU A 69 -32.48 -3.94 -6.06
C LEU A 69 -31.48 -2.91 -5.50
N PHE A 70 -31.79 -2.25 -4.37
CA PHE A 70 -30.86 -1.30 -3.74
C PHE A 70 -29.63 -1.99 -3.17
N ALA A 71 -29.80 -3.16 -2.53
CA ALA A 71 -28.68 -3.91 -2.00
C ALA A 71 -27.73 -4.39 -3.12
N HIS A 72 -28.26 -4.91 -4.23
CA HIS A 72 -27.42 -5.68 -5.14
C HIS A 72 -27.57 -5.38 -6.64
N GLY A 73 -28.54 -4.57 -7.05
CA GLY A 73 -28.81 -4.25 -8.45
C GLY A 73 -28.35 -2.86 -8.87
N THR A 74 -28.72 -2.45 -10.08
CA THR A 74 -28.27 -1.20 -10.71
C THR A 74 -29.43 -0.41 -11.30
N TRP A 75 -29.17 0.82 -11.74
CA TRP A 75 -30.16 1.65 -12.43
C TRP A 75 -30.71 0.98 -13.70
N SER A 76 -29.86 0.26 -14.44
CA SER A 76 -30.27 -0.52 -15.62
C SER A 76 -31.21 -1.67 -15.26
N ASP A 77 -31.00 -2.31 -14.11
CA ASP A 77 -31.89 -3.38 -13.61
C ASP A 77 -33.27 -2.85 -13.23
N TYR A 78 -33.32 -1.65 -12.65
CA TYR A 78 -34.59 -0.97 -12.39
C TYR A 78 -35.38 -0.70 -13.67
N LYS A 79 -34.72 -0.11 -14.68
CA LYS A 79 -35.36 0.18 -15.97
C LYS A 79 -35.87 -1.07 -16.67
N SER A 80 -35.16 -2.18 -16.53
CA SER A 80 -35.55 -3.47 -17.12
C SER A 80 -36.73 -4.14 -16.38
N ASN A 81 -36.94 -3.81 -15.11
CA ASN A 81 -37.98 -4.40 -14.26
C ASN A 81 -39.02 -3.38 -13.79
N ALA A 82 -39.16 -2.25 -14.49
CA ALA A 82 -40.01 -1.13 -14.08
C ALA A 82 -41.48 -1.53 -13.91
N ASP A 83 -41.96 -2.54 -14.63
CA ASP A 83 -43.34 -3.03 -14.55
C ASP A 83 -43.64 -3.78 -13.23
N ARG A 84 -42.62 -4.32 -12.56
CA ARG A 84 -42.77 -5.15 -11.34
C ARG A 84 -42.43 -4.39 -10.06
N LEU A 85 -41.69 -3.30 -10.19
CA LEU A 85 -41.18 -2.53 -9.07
C LEU A 85 -42.05 -1.29 -8.81
N PRO A 86 -42.10 -0.79 -7.57
CA PRO A 86 -42.80 0.46 -7.29
C PRO A 86 -42.14 1.63 -8.02
N GLN A 87 -42.91 2.69 -8.30
CA GLN A 87 -42.33 3.93 -8.81
C GLN A 87 -41.42 4.56 -7.75
N LEU A 88 -40.17 4.81 -8.12
CA LEU A 88 -39.19 5.38 -7.22
C LEU A 88 -39.38 6.90 -7.11
N ILE A 89 -39.27 7.42 -5.90
CA ILE A 89 -39.19 8.86 -5.66
C ILE A 89 -37.80 9.41 -6.09
N PRO A 90 -37.69 10.73 -6.37
CA PRO A 90 -36.44 11.30 -6.87
C PRO A 90 -35.20 10.98 -6.03
N ASP A 91 -35.33 10.99 -4.70
CA ASP A 91 -34.24 10.67 -3.76
C ASP A 91 -33.79 9.20 -3.88
N GLN A 92 -34.72 8.29 -4.12
CA GLN A 92 -34.43 6.87 -4.36
C GLN A 92 -33.75 6.68 -5.72
N MET A 93 -34.22 7.37 -6.77
CA MET A 93 -33.58 7.32 -8.09
C MET A 93 -32.14 7.82 -8.03
N LEU A 94 -31.92 8.94 -7.34
CA LEU A 94 -30.60 9.51 -7.10
C LEU A 94 -29.69 8.48 -6.41
N LYS A 95 -30.17 7.87 -5.34
CA LYS A 95 -29.40 6.86 -4.60
C LYS A 95 -29.09 5.62 -5.43
N LEU A 96 -30.04 5.13 -6.22
CA LEU A 96 -29.79 3.96 -7.06
C LEU A 96 -28.72 4.26 -8.14
N LYS A 97 -28.71 5.49 -8.68
CA LYS A 97 -27.63 5.97 -9.55
C LYS A 97 -26.28 6.02 -8.81
N GLN A 98 -26.24 6.52 -7.57
CA GLN A 98 -25.02 6.53 -6.75
C GLN A 98 -24.48 5.10 -6.51
N LEU A 99 -25.36 4.16 -6.17
CA LEU A 99 -25.01 2.74 -5.96
C LEU A 99 -24.53 2.05 -7.26
N THR A 100 -25.06 2.48 -8.41
CA THR A 100 -24.60 2.02 -9.72
C THR A 100 -23.16 2.47 -9.97
N VAL A 101 -22.83 3.73 -9.66
CA VAL A 101 -21.44 4.22 -9.73
C VAL A 101 -20.52 3.41 -8.82
N LEU A 102 -20.94 3.09 -7.60
CA LEU A 102 -20.14 2.26 -6.68
C LEU A 102 -19.84 0.88 -7.28
N THR A 103 -20.84 0.24 -7.87
CA THR A 103 -20.69 -1.09 -8.51
C THR A 103 -19.72 -1.04 -9.68
N LEU A 104 -19.79 0.02 -10.50
CA LEU A 104 -18.86 0.23 -11.60
C LEU A 104 -17.44 0.52 -11.12
N ALA A 105 -17.31 1.33 -10.06
CA ALA A 105 -16.02 1.71 -9.46
C ALA A 105 -15.32 0.56 -8.72
N GLU A 106 -16.10 -0.42 -8.23
CA GLU A 106 -15.58 -1.68 -7.71
C GLU A 106 -14.91 -2.50 -8.81
N THR A 107 -15.53 -2.56 -10.00
CA THR A 107 -15.08 -3.39 -11.12
C THR A 107 -13.95 -2.75 -11.92
N TYR A 108 -14.01 -1.43 -12.15
CA TYR A 108 -13.09 -0.72 -13.04
C TYR A 108 -12.41 0.46 -12.34
N LYS A 109 -11.08 0.56 -12.46
CA LYS A 109 -10.29 1.69 -11.95
C LYS A 109 -10.39 2.95 -12.82
N VAL A 110 -10.68 2.79 -14.10
CA VAL A 110 -10.88 3.88 -15.05
C VAL A 110 -12.22 3.68 -15.72
N LEU A 111 -13.15 4.60 -15.47
CA LEU A 111 -14.53 4.55 -15.95
C LEU A 111 -14.71 5.54 -17.11
N PRO A 112 -14.96 5.08 -18.34
CA PRO A 112 -15.27 5.95 -19.46
C PRO A 112 -16.60 6.69 -19.24
N TYR A 113 -16.67 7.95 -19.67
CA TYR A 113 -17.90 8.76 -19.54
C TYR A 113 -19.04 8.16 -20.33
N ASP A 114 -18.78 7.59 -21.51
CA ASP A 114 -19.85 7.05 -22.36
C ASP A 114 -20.57 5.87 -21.67
N GLN A 115 -19.83 5.01 -20.96
CA GLN A 115 -20.39 3.93 -20.14
C GLN A 115 -21.21 4.49 -18.97
N LEU A 116 -20.65 5.46 -18.23
CA LEU A 116 -21.34 6.10 -17.10
C LEU A 116 -22.62 6.80 -17.54
N MET A 117 -22.60 7.49 -18.68
CA MET A 117 -23.75 8.17 -19.26
C MET A 117 -24.85 7.16 -19.63
N GLN A 118 -24.49 6.02 -20.21
CA GLN A 118 -25.43 4.96 -20.54
C GLN A 118 -26.05 4.33 -19.28
N ASP A 119 -25.23 3.95 -18.31
CA ASP A 119 -25.68 3.25 -17.11
C ASP A 119 -26.46 4.15 -16.13
N LEU A 120 -26.19 5.45 -16.12
CA LEU A 120 -26.89 6.42 -15.28
C LEU A 120 -28.04 7.15 -16.00
N ASP A 121 -28.20 6.90 -17.29
CA ASP A 121 -29.19 7.57 -18.15
C ASP A 121 -29.00 9.11 -18.16
N VAL A 122 -27.76 9.54 -18.35
CA VAL A 122 -27.36 10.95 -18.36
C VAL A 122 -26.93 11.33 -19.76
N THR A 123 -27.51 12.39 -20.30
CA THR A 123 -27.30 12.78 -21.71
C THR A 123 -26.14 13.74 -21.91
N ASN A 124 -25.77 14.50 -20.87
CA ASN A 124 -24.75 15.54 -20.96
C ASN A 124 -23.56 15.22 -20.04
N VAL A 125 -22.34 15.45 -20.56
CA VAL A 125 -21.11 15.35 -19.77
C VAL A 125 -21.13 16.28 -18.57
N ARG A 126 -21.69 17.49 -18.70
CA ARG A 126 -21.78 18.45 -17.61
C ARG A 126 -22.63 17.93 -16.46
N GLU A 127 -23.78 17.34 -16.79
CA GLU A 127 -24.68 16.72 -15.83
C GLU A 127 -24.01 15.51 -15.14
N LEU A 128 -23.23 14.72 -15.89
CA LEU A 128 -22.46 13.61 -15.33
C LEU A 128 -21.39 14.12 -14.35
N GLU A 129 -20.61 15.13 -14.73
CA GLU A 129 -19.57 15.72 -13.87
C GLU A 129 -20.19 16.29 -12.59
N ASP A 130 -21.28 17.06 -12.72
CA ASP A 130 -21.98 17.65 -11.58
C ASP A 130 -22.56 16.55 -10.67
N PHE A 131 -23.11 15.47 -11.23
CA PHE A 131 -23.57 14.31 -10.46
C PHE A 131 -22.42 13.62 -9.70
N LEU A 132 -21.30 13.33 -10.38
CA LEU A 132 -20.15 12.69 -9.73
C LEU A 132 -19.58 13.55 -8.61
N ILE A 133 -19.52 14.87 -8.79
CA ILE A 133 -18.99 15.79 -7.79
C ILE A 133 -19.98 15.92 -6.61
N ASN A 134 -21.19 16.41 -6.89
CA ASN A 134 -22.19 16.78 -5.88
C ASN A 134 -22.76 15.57 -5.15
N GLU A 135 -23.05 14.50 -5.89
CA GLU A 135 -23.81 13.38 -5.37
C GLU A 135 -22.92 12.22 -4.96
N CYS A 136 -21.72 12.05 -5.54
CA CYS A 136 -20.82 10.96 -5.17
C CYS A 136 -19.61 11.41 -4.33
N MET A 137 -18.87 12.42 -4.77
CA MET A 137 -17.64 12.84 -4.08
C MET A 137 -17.92 13.57 -2.77
N TYR A 138 -18.89 14.49 -2.74
CA TYR A 138 -19.27 15.19 -1.51
C TYR A 138 -19.97 14.28 -0.50
N ALA A 139 -20.74 13.29 -0.96
CA ALA A 139 -21.25 12.20 -0.12
C ALA A 139 -20.12 11.31 0.43
N GLY A 140 -18.93 11.37 -0.18
CA GLY A 140 -17.74 10.65 0.24
C GLY A 140 -17.77 9.16 -0.09
N ILE A 141 -18.70 8.73 -0.95
CA ILE A 141 -18.81 7.34 -1.41
C ILE A 141 -17.74 6.99 -2.44
N VAL A 142 -17.26 7.97 -3.22
CA VAL A 142 -16.21 7.76 -4.22
C VAL A 142 -15.21 8.89 -4.15
N ARG A 143 -13.92 8.58 -4.38
CA ARG A 143 -12.86 9.57 -4.59
C ARG A 143 -12.07 9.22 -5.83
N GLY A 144 -11.76 10.23 -6.62
CA GLY A 144 -11.06 10.04 -7.88
C GLY A 144 -10.76 11.36 -8.58
N LYS A 145 -10.26 11.26 -9.80
CA LYS A 145 -9.99 12.41 -10.67
C LYS A 145 -10.81 12.32 -11.94
N LEU A 146 -11.40 13.44 -12.33
CA LEU A 146 -12.11 13.59 -13.60
C LEU A 146 -11.09 14.04 -14.66
N ASP A 147 -10.91 13.24 -15.70
CA ASP A 147 -10.11 13.60 -16.87
C ASP A 147 -11.04 13.91 -18.04
N GLN A 148 -11.25 15.20 -18.27
CA GLN A 148 -12.14 15.69 -19.32
C GLN A 148 -11.55 15.46 -20.73
N LEU A 149 -10.22 15.43 -20.87
CA LEU A 149 -9.56 15.21 -22.17
C LEU A 149 -9.73 13.75 -22.61
N ARG A 150 -9.51 12.81 -21.69
CA ARG A 150 -9.69 11.37 -21.94
C ARG A 150 -11.13 10.91 -21.78
N ARG A 151 -12.03 11.79 -21.34
CA ARG A 151 -13.44 11.51 -21.04
C ARG A 151 -13.58 10.30 -20.12
N CYS A 152 -12.81 10.29 -19.03
CA CYS A 152 -12.84 9.20 -18.07
C CYS A 152 -12.74 9.69 -16.63
N PHE A 153 -13.24 8.86 -15.73
CA PHE A 153 -13.13 9.05 -14.30
C PHE A 153 -12.18 8.00 -13.72
N GLU A 154 -11.08 8.46 -13.13
CA GLU A 154 -10.07 7.62 -12.50
C GLU A 154 -10.40 7.45 -11.01
N VAL A 155 -10.84 6.24 -10.64
CA VAL A 155 -11.27 5.88 -9.29
C VAL A 155 -10.04 5.58 -8.44
N GLN A 156 -9.87 6.33 -7.35
CA GLN A 156 -8.84 6.08 -6.33
C GLN A 156 -9.41 5.28 -5.16
N PHE A 157 -10.64 5.60 -4.78
CA PHE A 157 -11.35 4.95 -3.69
C PHE A 157 -12.84 4.86 -4.04
N ALA A 158 -13.46 3.76 -3.68
CA ALA A 158 -14.89 3.57 -3.69
C ALA A 158 -15.26 2.88 -2.37
N ALA A 159 -16.33 3.34 -1.73
CA ALA A 159 -16.89 2.69 -0.57
C ALA A 159 -17.42 1.29 -0.94
N GLY A 160 -17.40 0.38 0.01
CA GLY A 160 -18.03 -0.93 -0.17
C GLY A 160 -19.54 -0.79 -0.24
N ARG A 161 -20.16 -1.52 -1.16
CA ARG A 161 -21.60 -1.79 -1.14
C ARG A 161 -21.86 -3.12 -0.41
N ASP A 162 -23.13 -3.46 -0.25
CA ASP A 162 -23.62 -4.75 0.22
C ASP A 162 -23.00 -5.95 -0.54
N LEU A 163 -22.46 -6.88 0.24
CA LEU A 163 -21.90 -8.13 -0.26
C LEU A 163 -23.00 -9.16 -0.46
N ARG A 164 -22.97 -9.83 -1.61
CA ARG A 164 -23.73 -11.09 -1.78
C ARG A 164 -22.98 -12.21 -1.04
N PRO A 165 -23.68 -13.17 -0.41
CA PRO A 165 -23.04 -14.31 0.24
C PRO A 165 -22.05 -15.06 -0.67
N ASP A 166 -22.37 -15.15 -1.97
CA ASP A 166 -21.54 -15.81 -2.97
C ASP A 166 -20.21 -15.08 -3.27
N HIS A 167 -20.11 -13.79 -2.98
CA HIS A 167 -18.92 -12.98 -3.26
C HIS A 167 -17.81 -13.17 -2.21
N LEU A 168 -18.15 -13.65 -1.00
CA LEU A 168 -17.17 -13.83 0.07
C LEU A 168 -16.09 -14.84 -0.31
N GLY A 169 -16.46 -15.93 -0.99
CA GLY A 169 -15.51 -16.92 -1.50
C GLY A 169 -14.51 -16.32 -2.48
N ASN A 170 -14.99 -15.46 -3.40
CA ASN A 170 -14.14 -14.77 -4.37
C ASN A 170 -13.16 -13.79 -3.69
N MET A 171 -13.60 -13.09 -2.63
CA MET A 171 -12.73 -12.20 -1.84
C MET A 171 -11.62 -12.99 -1.16
N ILE A 172 -11.95 -14.10 -0.49
CA ILE A 172 -10.98 -14.98 0.16
C ILE A 172 -9.96 -15.46 -0.87
N GLN A 173 -10.41 -15.97 -2.02
CA GLN A 173 -9.53 -16.46 -3.07
C GLN A 173 -8.62 -15.36 -3.62
N THR A 174 -9.14 -14.15 -3.82
CA THR A 174 -8.37 -13.00 -4.32
C THR A 174 -7.26 -12.61 -3.33
N LEU A 175 -7.57 -12.56 -2.03
CA LEU A 175 -6.59 -12.29 -0.98
C LEU A 175 -5.55 -13.41 -0.86
N SER A 176 -5.96 -14.68 -0.96
CA SER A 176 -5.03 -15.82 -0.97
C SER A 176 -4.08 -15.79 -2.17
N ASN A 177 -4.59 -15.45 -3.36
CA ASN A 177 -3.77 -15.29 -4.56
C ASN A 177 -2.76 -14.14 -4.40
N TRP A 178 -3.19 -13.02 -3.82
CA TRP A 178 -2.32 -11.88 -3.57
C TRP A 178 -1.22 -12.19 -2.55
N LEU A 179 -1.56 -12.92 -1.48
CA LEU A 179 -0.59 -13.40 -0.49
C LEU A 179 0.44 -14.31 -1.15
N SER A 180 0.00 -15.33 -1.88
CA SER A 180 0.89 -16.28 -2.57
C SER A 180 1.80 -15.57 -3.60
N THR A 181 1.26 -14.61 -4.34
CA THR A 181 2.05 -13.79 -5.29
C THR A 181 3.11 -12.99 -4.55
N SER A 182 2.76 -12.39 -3.41
CA SER A 182 3.69 -11.60 -2.59
C SER A 182 4.81 -12.46 -2.01
N GLU A 183 4.50 -13.67 -1.54
CA GLU A 183 5.49 -14.65 -1.08
C GLU A 183 6.43 -15.07 -2.20
N SER A 184 5.91 -15.35 -3.40
CA SER A 184 6.72 -15.69 -4.57
C SER A 184 7.66 -14.56 -5.00
N LEU A 185 7.18 -13.31 -4.97
CA LEU A 185 8.00 -12.13 -5.24
C LEU A 185 9.11 -11.96 -4.19
N LEU A 186 8.81 -12.20 -2.91
CA LEU A 186 9.81 -12.15 -1.84
C LEU A 186 10.91 -13.20 -2.04
N VAL A 187 10.55 -14.44 -2.38
CA VAL A 187 11.53 -15.49 -2.70
C VAL A 187 12.39 -15.08 -3.90
N SER A 188 11.78 -14.59 -4.97
CA SER A 188 12.48 -14.13 -6.17
C SER A 188 13.48 -13.01 -5.86
N ILE A 189 13.10 -12.04 -5.03
CA ILE A 189 13.99 -10.95 -4.58
C ILE A 189 15.14 -11.51 -3.75
N GLN A 190 14.87 -12.43 -2.82
CA GLN A 190 15.91 -13.06 -2.00
C GLN A 190 16.92 -13.85 -2.85
N GLU A 191 16.47 -14.55 -3.89
CA GLU A 191 17.35 -15.23 -4.84
C GLU A 191 18.22 -14.25 -5.62
N LYS A 192 17.66 -13.12 -6.07
CA LYS A 192 18.43 -12.08 -6.76
C LYS A 192 19.48 -11.43 -5.87
N ILE A 193 19.19 -11.25 -4.57
CA ILE A 193 20.17 -10.78 -3.59
C ILE A 193 21.31 -11.79 -3.45
N LYS A 194 21.00 -13.08 -3.23
CA LYS A 194 22.03 -14.13 -3.12
C LYS A 194 22.90 -14.24 -4.36
N TRP A 195 22.29 -14.15 -5.55
CA TRP A 195 23.02 -14.15 -6.81
C TRP A 195 23.96 -12.93 -6.93
N ALA A 196 23.49 -11.74 -6.57
CA ALA A 196 24.29 -10.52 -6.60
C ALA A 196 25.47 -10.58 -5.62
N ASP A 197 25.25 -11.10 -4.41
CA ASP A 197 26.31 -11.31 -3.41
C ASP A 197 27.35 -12.31 -3.91
N ALA A 198 26.92 -13.44 -4.49
CA ALA A 198 27.83 -14.44 -5.05
C ALA A 198 28.65 -13.87 -6.23
N MET A 199 28.02 -13.11 -7.13
CA MET A 199 28.71 -12.45 -8.24
C MET A 199 29.72 -11.42 -7.73
N SER A 200 29.34 -10.61 -6.74
CA SER A 200 30.24 -9.64 -6.09
C SER A 200 31.47 -10.34 -5.49
N GLU A 201 31.31 -11.49 -4.84
CA GLU A 201 32.45 -12.24 -4.29
C GLU A 201 33.35 -12.83 -5.39
N ILE A 202 32.76 -13.33 -6.49
CA ILE A 202 33.52 -13.80 -7.66
C ILE A 202 34.32 -12.64 -8.28
N ASP A 203 33.69 -11.48 -8.48
CA ASP A 203 34.33 -10.29 -9.06
C ASP A 203 35.45 -9.76 -8.14
N LYS A 204 35.24 -9.74 -6.82
CA LYS A 204 36.29 -9.37 -5.86
C LYS A 204 37.49 -10.30 -5.94
N LYS A 205 37.26 -11.61 -6.08
CA LYS A 205 38.34 -12.58 -6.24
C LYS A 205 39.07 -12.36 -7.56
N HIS A 206 38.35 -12.23 -8.66
CA HIS A 206 38.93 -11.97 -9.98
C HIS A 206 39.78 -10.69 -9.98
N ARG A 207 39.28 -9.61 -9.36
CA ARG A 207 40.02 -8.35 -9.21
C ARG A 207 41.34 -8.55 -8.45
N LYS A 208 41.33 -9.30 -7.34
CA LYS A 208 42.55 -9.63 -6.58
C LYS A 208 43.54 -10.45 -7.42
N ASP A 209 43.07 -11.47 -8.12
CA ASP A 209 43.92 -12.31 -8.97
C ASP A 209 44.57 -11.50 -10.10
N VAL A 210 43.85 -10.51 -10.66
CA VAL A 210 44.37 -9.58 -11.67
C VAL A 210 45.41 -8.64 -11.04
N GLU A 211 45.13 -8.05 -9.87
CA GLU A 211 46.08 -7.18 -9.15
C GLU A 211 47.38 -7.93 -8.81
N GLU A 212 47.30 -9.18 -8.36
CA GLU A 212 48.48 -10.00 -8.03
C GLU A 212 49.35 -10.25 -9.27
N LYS A 213 48.73 -10.64 -10.39
CA LYS A 213 49.44 -10.84 -11.67
C LYS A 213 50.11 -9.56 -12.17
N VAL A 214 49.46 -8.40 -12.00
CA VAL A 214 50.04 -7.10 -12.35
C VAL A 214 51.27 -6.81 -11.50
N GLU A 215 51.23 -7.08 -10.20
CA GLU A 215 52.36 -6.89 -9.29
C GLU A 215 53.51 -7.87 -9.57
N GLU A 216 53.22 -9.13 -9.94
CA GLU A 216 54.24 -10.08 -10.40
C GLU A 216 54.95 -9.60 -11.66
N VAL A 217 54.18 -9.14 -12.66
CA VAL A 217 54.74 -8.58 -13.90
C VAL A 217 55.62 -7.36 -13.59
N LYS A 218 55.16 -6.43 -12.75
CA LYS A 218 55.96 -5.28 -12.31
C LYS A 218 57.28 -5.72 -11.67
N LYS A 219 57.26 -6.68 -10.73
CA LYS A 219 58.47 -7.20 -10.07
C LYS A 219 59.43 -7.87 -11.05
N SER A 220 58.91 -8.57 -12.06
CA SER A 220 59.75 -9.22 -13.08
C SER A 220 60.46 -8.23 -14.00
N ILE A 221 59.80 -7.10 -14.29
CA ILE A 221 60.36 -6.01 -15.10
C ILE A 221 61.37 -5.17 -14.30
N PHE A 222 61.14 -4.99 -12.99
CA PHE A 222 61.96 -4.15 -12.10
C PHE A 222 63.14 -4.84 -11.41
N LYS A 223 63.53 -6.08 -11.79
CA LYS A 223 64.75 -6.69 -11.22
C LYS A 223 65.97 -5.81 -11.55
N PRO A 224 66.74 -5.33 -10.54
CA PRO A 224 67.98 -4.64 -10.82
C PRO A 224 69.01 -5.65 -11.31
N TYR A 225 69.45 -5.51 -12.56
CA TYR A 225 70.72 -6.08 -12.98
C TYR A 225 71.82 -5.43 -12.13
N SER A 226 72.27 -6.11 -11.08
CA SER A 226 73.55 -5.81 -10.44
C SER A 226 74.64 -6.64 -11.10
N THR A 227 75.46 -6.01 -11.94
CA THR A 227 76.80 -6.50 -12.24
C THR A 227 77.72 -5.30 -12.45
N GLY A 228 78.73 -5.17 -11.57
CA GLY A 228 80.04 -4.60 -11.91
C GLY A 228 80.21 -3.08 -11.93
N GLU A 229 80.72 -2.56 -10.81
CA GLU A 229 81.78 -1.53 -10.66
C GLU A 229 81.80 -0.20 -11.45
N VAL A 230 81.68 0.87 -10.65
CA VAL A 230 82.51 2.09 -10.56
C VAL A 230 82.81 2.88 -11.85
N THR A 231 82.23 4.08 -11.96
CA THR A 231 83.03 5.34 -11.92
C THR A 231 82.16 6.61 -11.87
N HIS A 232 82.60 7.53 -11.03
CA HIS A 232 82.16 8.92 -10.92
C HIS A 232 82.20 9.65 -12.29
N CYS A 233 81.14 10.35 -12.67
CA CYS A 233 81.30 11.61 -13.38
C CYS A 233 80.15 12.59 -13.12
N LYS A 234 80.54 13.85 -13.06
CA LYS A 234 79.85 14.98 -12.45
C LYS A 234 78.70 15.50 -13.32
N GLN A 235 77.74 16.09 -12.62
CA GLN A 235 76.84 17.17 -13.03
C GLN A 235 77.35 17.99 -14.22
N ALA A 236 76.56 18.08 -15.28
CA ALA A 236 76.59 19.19 -16.24
C ALA A 236 75.18 19.41 -16.79
N ASP A 237 74.53 20.45 -16.28
CA ASP A 237 73.37 21.12 -16.84
C ASP A 237 73.68 21.64 -18.26
N VAL A 238 72.82 21.39 -19.25
CA VAL A 238 72.47 22.34 -20.32
C VAL A 238 71.04 22.08 -20.79
N ASP A 239 70.16 23.00 -20.40
CA ASP A 239 68.77 23.16 -20.83
C ASP A 239 68.62 23.31 -22.36
N PHE A 240 67.56 22.71 -22.93
CA PHE A 240 66.87 23.28 -24.09
C PHE A 240 65.47 23.74 -23.64
N ARG A 241 65.28 25.05 -23.67
CA ARG A 241 64.13 25.82 -23.19
C ARG A 241 63.23 26.16 -24.38
N GLY A 242 61.90 26.00 -24.25
CA GLY A 242 60.93 26.84 -24.98
C GLY A 242 59.77 26.17 -25.73
N HIS A 243 58.79 25.60 -25.01
CA HIS A 243 57.38 25.98 -25.16
C HIS A 243 56.66 25.69 -23.84
N GLU A 244 56.61 26.71 -22.99
CA GLU A 244 55.78 26.76 -21.79
C GLU A 244 54.31 26.98 -22.21
N GLU A 245 53.50 25.94 -22.07
CA GLU A 245 52.29 25.96 -21.24
C GLU A 245 52.11 24.53 -20.69
N ILE A 246 52.91 24.25 -19.66
CA ILE A 246 52.66 23.32 -18.54
C ILE A 246 52.15 21.91 -18.94
N CYS A 247 53.06 21.07 -19.44
CA CYS A 247 52.96 19.61 -19.31
C CYS A 247 53.85 19.15 -18.15
N SER A 248 53.25 18.98 -16.98
CA SER A 248 53.84 18.32 -15.82
C SER A 248 53.00 17.09 -15.47
N GLU A 249 53.25 15.93 -16.10
CA GLU A 249 52.73 14.66 -15.56
C GLU A 249 53.65 14.18 -14.43
N SER A 250 53.66 14.97 -13.36
CA SER A 250 54.22 14.63 -12.06
C SER A 250 53.26 13.66 -11.37
N GLY A 251 53.84 12.68 -10.68
CA GLY A 251 53.13 11.74 -9.81
C GLY A 251 52.13 12.46 -8.91
N GLY A 252 50.86 12.33 -9.28
CA GLY A 252 49.73 12.56 -8.40
C GLY A 252 49.34 11.23 -7.79
N VAL A 253 49.44 11.15 -6.47
CA VAL A 253 48.56 10.31 -5.67
C VAL A 253 47.15 10.52 -6.21
N MET A 254 46.61 9.57 -6.99
CA MET A 254 45.16 9.52 -7.18
C MET A 254 44.59 9.07 -5.85
N ASP A 255 44.36 10.05 -4.98
CA ASP A 255 43.16 10.05 -4.16
C ASP A 255 42.03 9.69 -5.11
N TYR A 256 41.50 8.48 -4.96
CA TYR A 256 40.17 8.19 -5.46
C TYR A 256 39.25 9.12 -4.67
N GLU A 257 39.04 10.31 -5.22
CA GLU A 257 37.84 11.10 -4.98
C GLU A 257 36.69 10.10 -5.08
N GLU A 258 36.09 9.89 -3.92
CA GLU A 258 34.95 9.05 -3.69
C GLU A 258 33.82 9.60 -4.56
N ASP A 259 33.77 9.16 -5.81
CA ASP A 259 32.70 9.49 -6.73
C ASP A 259 31.42 8.91 -6.14
N ARG A 260 30.73 9.79 -5.41
CA ARG A 260 29.40 9.64 -4.83
C ARG A 260 28.36 9.58 -5.93
N SER A 261 28.59 8.75 -6.93
CA SER A 261 27.58 8.30 -7.87
C SER A 261 27.07 6.95 -7.38
N ARG A 262 26.37 6.98 -6.24
CA ARG A 262 25.53 5.88 -5.77
C ARG A 262 24.65 5.42 -6.95
N PRO A 263 24.50 4.12 -7.21
CA PRO A 263 23.37 3.68 -8.00
C PRO A 263 22.11 4.06 -7.21
N LYS A 264 21.37 5.07 -7.69
CA LYS A 264 20.10 5.56 -7.13
C LYS A 264 18.99 4.48 -7.08
N SER A 265 19.29 3.25 -7.52
CA SER A 265 18.42 2.07 -7.51
C SER A 265 18.24 1.43 -6.11
N LEU A 266 19.31 1.32 -5.31
CA LEU A 266 19.23 0.65 -3.99
C LEU A 266 18.72 1.56 -2.86
N THR A 267 18.84 2.88 -3.04
CA THR A 267 18.37 3.84 -2.04
C THR A 267 16.84 3.90 -2.00
N TRP A 268 16.16 3.73 -3.14
CA TRP A 268 14.70 3.61 -3.20
C TRP A 268 14.21 2.31 -2.57
N ILE A 269 14.91 1.19 -2.73
CA ILE A 269 14.54 -0.10 -2.12
C ILE A 269 14.72 -0.04 -0.59
N LEU A 270 15.79 0.57 -0.10
CA LEU A 270 15.99 0.82 1.33
C LEU A 270 14.99 1.84 1.88
N TYR A 271 14.62 2.88 1.12
CA TYR A 271 13.57 3.82 1.52
C TYR A 271 12.20 3.14 1.54
N ALA A 272 11.89 2.28 0.56
CA ALA A 272 10.65 1.51 0.48
C ALA A 272 10.55 0.47 1.60
N LEU A 273 11.63 -0.26 1.91
CA LEU A 273 11.70 -1.19 3.05
C LEU A 273 11.63 -0.47 4.41
N LYS A 274 12.17 0.76 4.49
CA LYS A 274 12.09 1.60 5.70
C LYS A 274 10.71 2.24 5.85
N CYS A 275 10.04 2.58 4.74
CA CYS A 275 8.64 2.99 4.71
C CYS A 275 7.70 1.85 5.10
N LEU A 276 7.87 0.62 4.59
CA LEU A 276 7.07 -0.54 5.00
C LEU A 276 7.22 -0.86 6.50
N LYS A 277 8.45 -0.77 7.03
CA LYS A 277 8.72 -0.92 8.48
C LYS A 277 8.13 0.22 9.31
N CYS A 278 8.09 1.45 8.78
CA CYS A 278 7.45 2.59 9.42
C CYS A 278 5.91 2.51 9.39
N GLU A 279 5.31 1.93 8.35
CA GLU A 279 3.86 1.82 8.20
C GLU A 279 3.28 0.74 9.14
N ALA A 280 3.99 -0.39 9.28
CA ALA A 280 3.66 -1.42 10.27
C ALA A 280 3.84 -0.90 11.72
N ALA A 281 4.91 -0.16 12.00
CA ALA A 281 5.13 0.46 13.31
C ALA A 281 4.17 1.62 13.60
N SER A 282 3.75 2.37 12.58
CA SER A 282 2.77 3.47 12.71
C SER A 282 1.36 2.94 12.97
N ASN A 283 0.97 1.82 12.35
CA ASN A 283 -0.28 1.14 12.65
C ASN A 283 -0.28 0.56 14.08
N PHE A 284 0.86 0.06 14.56
CA PHE A 284 1.01 -0.41 15.94
C PHE A 284 0.96 0.76 16.96
N LEU A 285 1.59 1.90 16.66
CA LEU A 285 1.53 3.09 17.52
C LEU A 285 0.12 3.73 17.51
N LYS A 286 -0.60 3.73 16.38
CA LYS A 286 -1.98 4.22 16.30
C LYS A 286 -2.94 3.41 17.16
N ILE A 287 -2.80 2.08 17.16
CA ILE A 287 -3.61 1.19 18.01
C ILE A 287 -3.31 1.41 19.50
N VAL A 288 -2.07 1.76 19.85
CA VAL A 288 -1.65 2.06 21.23
C VAL A 288 -2.08 3.46 21.69
N VAL A 289 -2.22 4.43 20.77
CA VAL A 289 -2.64 5.80 21.08
C VAL A 289 -4.18 5.92 21.14
N ASP A 290 -4.93 5.17 20.33
CA ASP A 290 -6.41 5.18 20.36
C ASP A 290 -7.01 4.46 21.57
N LYS A 291 -6.25 3.58 22.24
CA LYS A 291 -6.66 2.97 23.51
C LYS A 291 -6.00 3.70 24.67
N GLY A 292 -6.67 4.77 25.09
CA GLY A 292 -6.27 5.73 26.11
C GLY A 292 -5.40 5.16 27.24
N ALA A 293 -4.37 5.94 27.55
CA ALA A 293 -3.43 5.75 28.63
C ALA A 293 -4.14 5.57 29.99
N HIS A 294 -4.31 4.32 30.43
CA HIS A 294 -4.36 4.00 31.85
C HIS A 294 -3.45 2.83 32.14
N GLY A 295 -2.49 3.10 33.03
CA GLY A 295 -1.29 2.30 33.25
C GLY A 295 -1.59 0.83 33.50
N MET A 296 -1.12 -0.01 32.59
CA MET A 296 -0.92 -1.42 32.86
C MET A 296 0.46 -1.84 32.37
N SER A 297 1.20 -2.49 33.28
CA SER A 297 2.53 -3.01 33.07
C SER A 297 2.63 -3.81 31.78
N SER A 298 3.64 -3.49 30.97
CA SER A 298 4.00 -4.04 29.65
C SER A 298 3.96 -5.59 29.56
N LEU A 299 3.98 -6.30 30.69
CA LEU A 299 3.93 -7.77 30.75
C LEU A 299 2.52 -8.37 30.66
N VAL A 300 1.44 -7.65 31.02
CA VAL A 300 0.08 -8.22 31.06
C VAL A 300 -0.62 -8.12 29.69
N ALA A 301 -0.35 -7.07 28.91
CA ALA A 301 -0.89 -6.94 27.55
C ALA A 301 -0.38 -8.07 26.62
N CYS A 302 0.86 -8.49 26.80
CA CYS A 302 1.46 -9.58 26.02
C CYS A 302 0.83 -10.95 26.35
N LEU A 303 0.46 -11.18 27.62
CA LEU A 303 -0.13 -12.44 28.06
C LEU A 303 -1.62 -12.60 27.68
N THR A 304 -2.33 -11.49 27.44
CA THR A 304 -3.74 -11.56 27.03
C THR A 304 -3.89 -11.82 25.52
N PHE A 305 -2.88 -11.45 24.72
CA PHE A 305 -2.81 -11.80 23.29
C PHE A 305 -2.42 -13.27 23.07
N SER A 306 -1.79 -13.90 24.07
CA SER A 306 -1.26 -15.26 23.96
C SER A 306 -2.30 -16.39 24.03
N ARG A 307 -3.61 -16.08 24.05
CA ARG A 307 -4.70 -17.07 24.12
C ARG A 307 -5.37 -17.39 22.77
N HIS A 308 -4.98 -16.74 21.67
CA HIS A 308 -5.63 -16.90 20.35
C HIS A 308 -4.66 -17.05 19.17
N VAL A 309 -3.42 -17.52 19.41
CA VAL A 309 -2.47 -17.81 18.33
C VAL A 309 -1.88 -19.20 18.53
N SER A 310 -1.95 -20.00 17.47
CA SER A 310 -1.45 -21.38 17.39
C SER A 310 0.04 -21.45 17.79
N THR A 311 0.41 -22.57 18.41
CA THR A 311 1.66 -22.77 19.16
C THR A 311 2.97 -22.78 18.35
N GLU A 312 2.95 -22.48 17.05
CA GLU A 312 4.15 -22.52 16.19
C GLU A 312 4.85 -21.15 16.04
N ASP A 313 4.15 -20.03 16.23
CA ASP A 313 4.70 -18.68 16.03
C ASP A 313 5.47 -18.09 17.23
N ILE A 314 5.42 -18.75 18.40
CA ILE A 314 6.06 -18.25 19.63
C ILE A 314 7.59 -18.40 19.56
N SER A 315 8.11 -19.32 18.74
CA SER A 315 9.56 -19.48 18.56
C SER A 315 10.18 -18.31 17.77
N PHE A 316 9.45 -17.78 16.78
CA PHE A 316 9.93 -16.70 15.91
C PHE A 316 9.98 -15.36 16.65
N CYS A 317 8.96 -15.06 17.45
CA CYS A 317 8.91 -13.83 18.26
C CYS A 317 9.96 -13.82 19.39
N ARG A 318 10.27 -14.96 20.01
CA ARG A 318 11.36 -15.05 20.99
C ARG A 318 12.74 -14.87 20.36
N GLN A 319 12.94 -15.37 19.15
CA GLN A 319 14.22 -15.24 18.43
C GLN A 319 14.46 -13.78 17.99
N ALA A 320 13.42 -13.09 17.52
CA ALA A 320 13.51 -11.68 17.13
C ALA A 320 13.82 -10.76 18.32
N TYR A 321 13.21 -11.00 19.49
CA TYR A 321 13.42 -10.18 20.68
C TYR A 321 14.83 -10.35 21.29
N LEU A 322 15.42 -11.56 21.19
CA LEU A 322 16.79 -11.81 21.63
C LEU A 322 17.84 -11.19 20.68
N ILE A 323 17.53 -11.07 19.39
CA ILE A 323 18.39 -10.43 18.40
C ILE A 323 18.38 -8.90 18.58
N ASP A 324 17.24 -8.29 18.89
CA ASP A 324 17.14 -6.84 19.14
C ASP A 324 17.87 -6.41 20.43
N ILE A 325 17.81 -7.20 21.51
CA ILE A 325 18.57 -6.91 22.73
C ILE A 325 20.09 -7.05 22.48
N ALA A 326 20.50 -8.05 21.68
CA ALA A 326 21.90 -8.24 21.32
C ALA A 326 22.45 -7.10 20.45
N LEU A 327 21.68 -6.62 19.46
CA LEU A 327 22.07 -5.52 18.57
C LEU A 327 22.14 -4.17 19.30
N VAL A 328 21.19 -3.88 20.20
CA VAL A 328 21.18 -2.64 21.00
C VAL A 328 22.31 -2.62 22.04
N CYS A 329 22.66 -3.77 22.62
CA CYS A 329 23.82 -3.89 23.51
C CYS A 329 25.16 -3.81 22.74
N HIS A 330 25.23 -4.26 21.49
CA HIS A 330 26.46 -4.22 20.71
C HIS A 330 26.78 -2.84 20.14
N THR A 331 25.76 -2.04 19.79
CA THR A 331 25.93 -0.66 19.31
C THR A 331 26.35 0.29 20.46
N THR A 332 25.71 0.18 21.62
CA THR A 332 26.06 0.98 22.81
C THR A 332 27.47 0.68 23.36
N LYS A 333 27.97 -0.56 23.21
CA LYS A 333 29.35 -0.94 23.58
C LYS A 333 30.39 -0.46 22.56
N ARG A 334 30.01 -0.34 21.28
CA ARG A 334 30.88 0.17 20.21
C ARG A 334 31.04 1.69 20.27
N ASP A 335 29.98 2.42 20.62
CA ASP A 335 30.04 3.88 20.79
C ASP A 335 30.80 4.33 22.05
N ARG A 336 30.73 3.56 23.15
CA ARG A 336 31.58 3.83 24.34
C ARG A 336 33.08 3.59 24.10
N ASN A 337 33.45 2.66 23.22
CA ASN A 337 34.87 2.40 22.91
C ASN A 337 35.45 3.37 21.87
N ASN A 338 34.63 3.93 20.97
CA ASN A 338 35.09 4.95 20.02
C ASN A 338 35.13 6.36 20.63
N GLY A 339 34.34 6.67 21.67
CA GLY A 339 34.41 7.94 22.40
C GLY A 339 35.63 8.10 23.32
N LYS A 340 36.32 7.02 23.69
CA LYS A 340 37.49 7.05 24.60
C LYS A 340 38.86 7.14 23.90
N LYS A 341 38.94 7.03 22.57
CA LYS A 341 40.20 7.09 21.79
C LYS A 341 40.44 8.40 21.04
N ARG A 342 39.55 9.41 21.13
CA ARG A 342 39.70 10.73 20.49
C ARG A 342 39.90 11.90 21.47
N GLY A 343 40.43 11.63 22.66
CA GLY A 343 40.80 12.67 23.62
C GLY A 343 42.00 12.26 24.47
N LYS A 344 43.20 12.33 23.89
CA LYS A 344 44.52 12.41 24.56
C LYS A 344 45.64 12.46 23.51
N THR A 345 45.77 13.62 22.87
CA THR A 345 47.00 14.17 22.28
C THR A 345 46.72 15.64 21.97
N CYS A 346 46.82 16.47 23.00
CA CYS A 346 47.50 17.77 23.00
C CYS A 346 47.61 18.22 24.46
#